data_AF-A0A1C6JNL6-F1
#
_entry.id   AF-A0A1C6JNL6-F1
#
_cell.length_a   1.000
_cell.length_b   1.000
_cell.length_c   1.000
_cell.angle_alpha   90.00
_cell.angle_beta   90.00
_cell.angle_gamma   90.00
#
_symmetry.space_group_name_H-M   'P 1'
#
loop_
_entity.id
_entity.type
_entity.pdbx_description
1 polymer ?
#
loop_
_entity_poly.entity_id
_entity_poly.type
_entity_poly.pdbx_seq_one_letter_code
_entity_poly.pdbx_strand_id
1 'polypeptide(L)'
;MRGAVRRRGRMPPVAGSPWRLTAGAGLALTAVLFLLPLLTVRGEGGGAAGETENAPLTATAPEGQTTRAARDRGHIVKLLQPDGTVEELTMVDYLFGVVAAEMPAAFEEEALKAQACAARTYTVVRQASAHAAHPQADVCTDSGCCQAYVERQAAETRWGISAGTYSAKISQAVADTDGLGILYQGAPIQAVFFSSAPGQTADAVAVWGSQVDYLKSVSSPEGDEVPNYRSQVVLTAEEVRSRVLAAYPGADLSGDPSGWFGTPASSGGAVTSIPVGGVTLTGSQVRTLFSLRSAAFTVAWDGTSFIFSVTGYGHGVGMSQYGANAMAKEGSSFRDILTWYYTGAQVDDLWAES
;
A
#
# COMPACT_ATOMS: atom_id res chain seq x y z
N MET A 1 -86.82 10.50 17.61
CA MET A 1 -86.45 10.47 19.05
C MET A 1 -85.00 10.01 19.16
N ARG A 2 -84.16 10.81 19.86
CA ARG A 2 -82.74 10.56 20.25
C ARG A 2 -81.74 10.50 19.07
N GLY A 3 -80.63 11.24 19.00
CA GLY A 3 -79.94 12.13 19.94
C GLY A 3 -78.43 11.83 19.97
N ALA A 4 -77.62 12.90 19.98
CA ALA A 4 -76.20 12.98 20.38
C ALA A 4 -75.10 12.58 19.37
N VAL A 5 -73.90 13.17 19.32
CA VAL A 5 -73.27 14.44 19.75
C VAL A 5 -71.87 14.44 19.09
N ARG A 6 -71.38 15.63 18.68
CA ARG A 6 -70.02 15.92 18.19
C ARG A 6 -68.91 15.50 19.16
N ARG A 7 -67.74 15.09 18.63
CA ARG A 7 -66.43 15.57 19.12
C ARG A 7 -65.40 15.74 17.98
N ARG A 8 -64.78 16.92 17.97
CA ARG A 8 -63.62 17.34 17.17
C ARG A 8 -62.33 16.88 17.87
N GLY A 9 -61.34 16.40 17.14
CA GLY A 9 -59.91 16.44 17.51
C GLY A 9 -59.17 17.01 16.29
N ARG A 10 -58.70 18.27 16.29
CA ARG A 10 -57.52 18.86 16.95
C ARG A 10 -56.20 18.30 16.38
N MET A 11 -55.73 18.92 15.29
CA MET A 11 -54.33 18.88 14.85
C MET A 11 -53.45 19.70 15.82
N PRO A 12 -52.20 19.29 16.06
CA PRO A 12 -51.12 20.17 16.50
C PRO A 12 -50.01 20.31 15.41
N PRO A 13 -49.06 21.24 15.60
CA PRO A 13 -48.54 22.08 14.52
C PRO A 13 -47.18 21.67 13.94
N VAL A 14 -46.87 22.25 12.77
CA VAL A 14 -45.51 22.37 12.22
C VAL A 14 -44.79 23.53 12.93
N ALA A 15 -43.60 23.29 13.49
CA ALA A 15 -42.56 24.31 13.70
C ALA A 15 -41.22 23.71 14.16
N GLY A 16 -40.14 24.16 13.53
CA GLY A 16 -38.89 24.49 14.23
C GLY A 16 -37.73 23.49 14.15
N SER A 17 -36.77 23.78 13.27
CA SER A 17 -35.35 23.47 13.50
C SER A 17 -34.81 24.43 14.57
N PRO A 18 -33.93 23.96 15.48
CA PRO A 18 -32.65 24.64 15.62
C PRO A 18 -31.45 23.69 15.83
N TRP A 19 -30.29 24.13 15.34
CA TRP A 19 -28.97 23.57 15.54
C TRP A 19 -28.55 23.49 17.02
N ARG A 20 -27.86 22.40 17.42
CA ARG A 20 -26.48 22.41 18.01
C ARG A 20 -26.03 21.00 18.44
N LEU A 21 -24.91 20.57 17.82
CA LEU A 21 -23.75 19.85 18.36
C LEU A 21 -23.93 18.81 19.49
N THR A 22 -23.54 17.56 19.22
CA THR A 22 -22.55 16.83 20.03
C THR A 22 -21.77 15.85 19.15
N ALA A 23 -20.46 16.03 19.12
CA ALA A 23 -19.49 15.03 18.70
C ALA A 23 -19.37 13.94 19.78
N GLY A 24 -19.06 12.70 19.40
CA GLY A 24 -18.67 11.68 20.37
C GLY A 24 -18.72 10.25 19.85
N ALA A 25 -17.53 9.71 19.60
CA ALA A 25 -17.15 8.29 19.76
C ALA A 25 -17.88 7.23 18.91
N GLY A 26 -17.25 6.86 17.79
CA GLY A 26 -17.48 5.60 17.08
C GLY A 26 -16.15 4.89 16.81
N LEU A 27 -15.48 4.46 17.89
CA LEU A 27 -14.30 3.59 17.83
C LEU A 27 -14.61 2.34 18.67
N ALA A 28 -14.07 1.22 18.21
CA ALA A 28 -14.07 -0.11 18.82
C ALA A 28 -15.24 -1.03 18.46
N LEU A 29 -15.02 -1.86 17.43
CA LEU A 29 -15.48 -3.26 17.48
C LEU A 29 -14.66 -4.13 16.52
N THR A 30 -13.57 -4.71 17.05
CA THR A 30 -13.18 -6.13 16.88
C THR A 30 -11.91 -6.39 17.67
N ALA A 31 -12.06 -6.69 18.96
CA ALA A 31 -11.01 -7.30 19.78
C ALA A 31 -11.68 -8.29 20.73
N VAL A 32 -12.05 -9.46 20.21
CA VAL A 32 -12.43 -10.64 20.99
C VAL A 32 -11.90 -11.86 20.23
N LEU A 33 -11.33 -12.81 20.99
CA LEU A 33 -10.38 -13.87 20.59
C LEU A 33 -8.95 -13.31 20.65
N PHE A 34 -8.22 -13.33 21.77
CA PHE A 34 -7.98 -14.44 22.68
C PHE A 34 -7.63 -13.90 24.07
N LEU A 35 -8.44 -14.20 25.09
CA LEU A 35 -8.11 -13.97 26.50
C LEU A 35 -8.33 -15.28 27.28
N LEU A 36 -7.21 -15.95 27.61
CA LEU A 36 -6.87 -16.80 28.80
C LEU A 36 -7.76 -18.01 29.17
N PRO A 37 -7.23 -19.13 29.73
CA PRO A 37 -6.42 -19.20 30.98
C PRO A 37 -5.15 -20.11 30.92
N LEU A 38 -4.02 -19.77 31.58
CA LEU A 38 -3.62 -20.01 32.99
C LEU A 38 -3.17 -21.47 33.29
N LEU A 39 -1.86 -21.68 33.61
CA LEU A 39 -1.36 -22.29 34.87
C LEU A 39 0.12 -22.79 34.80
N THR A 40 0.94 -22.16 35.65
CA THR A 40 2.06 -22.71 36.47
C THR A 40 3.14 -23.63 35.88
N VAL A 41 4.39 -23.15 35.88
CA VAL A 41 5.55 -23.88 36.44
C VAL A 41 6.43 -22.91 37.22
N ARG A 42 6.69 -23.26 38.48
CA ARG A 42 7.62 -22.64 39.43
C ARG A 42 8.97 -23.34 39.29
N GLY A 43 10.05 -22.57 39.18
CA GLY A 43 11.43 -23.07 39.23
C GLY A 43 12.34 -22.08 39.95
N GLU A 44 12.70 -22.39 41.20
CA GLU A 44 13.70 -21.69 42.01
C GLU A 44 15.07 -22.36 41.84
N GLY A 45 16.14 -21.56 41.98
CA GLY A 45 17.55 -21.97 42.11
C GLY A 45 18.43 -21.15 41.16
N GLY A 46 19.33 -20.25 41.57
CA GLY A 46 20.14 -20.16 42.78
C GLY A 46 21.61 -20.42 42.39
N GLY A 47 22.51 -19.43 42.51
CA GLY A 47 23.95 -19.69 42.41
C GLY A 47 24.83 -18.56 41.87
N ALA A 48 25.33 -17.74 42.80
CA ALA A 48 26.66 -17.13 42.94
C ALA A 48 27.57 -16.80 41.73
N ALA A 49 27.92 -15.52 41.68
CA ALA A 49 29.23 -14.88 41.48
C ALA A 49 30.45 -15.71 41.02
N GLY A 50 31.16 -15.14 40.03
CA GLY A 50 32.56 -15.41 39.72
C GLY A 50 33.17 -14.22 38.99
N GLU A 51 33.96 -13.43 39.71
CA GLU A 51 34.85 -12.39 39.17
C GLU A 51 35.96 -13.04 38.35
N THR A 52 36.31 -12.46 37.19
CA THR A 52 37.69 -12.49 36.66
C THR A 52 38.03 -11.17 36.00
N GLU A 53 39.29 -10.83 36.17
CA GLU A 53 39.92 -9.52 36.08
C GLU A 53 40.69 -9.37 34.75
N ASN A 54 40.60 -8.18 34.14
CA ASN A 54 41.52 -7.45 33.26
C ASN A 54 42.38 -8.18 32.20
N ALA A 55 42.20 -7.77 30.92
CA ALA A 55 43.29 -7.33 30.06
C ALA A 55 42.76 -6.45 28.89
N PRO A 56 43.42 -5.33 28.53
CA PRO A 56 42.93 -4.41 27.51
C PRO A 56 43.30 -4.89 26.11
N LEU A 57 42.32 -5.28 25.31
CA LEU A 57 42.52 -5.50 23.88
C LEU A 57 42.44 -4.14 23.17
N THR A 58 43.60 -3.64 22.80
CA THR A 58 43.79 -2.58 21.82
C THR A 58 43.18 -3.05 20.49
N ALA A 59 41.90 -2.75 20.28
CA ALA A 59 41.27 -2.92 18.98
C ALA A 59 41.78 -1.84 18.05
N THR A 60 42.77 -2.19 17.25
CA THR A 60 43.11 -1.49 16.02
C THR A 60 41.89 -1.60 15.11
N ALA A 61 41.18 -0.48 14.92
CA ALA A 61 40.10 -0.39 13.95
C ALA A 61 40.68 -0.63 12.54
N PRO A 62 40.06 -1.48 11.70
CA PRO A 62 40.42 -1.53 10.29
C PRO A 62 39.85 -0.31 9.59
N GLU A 63 40.72 0.30 8.79
CA GLU A 63 40.47 1.47 7.98
C GLU A 63 39.43 1.20 6.88
N GLY A 64 38.50 2.13 6.75
CA GLY A 64 37.47 2.22 5.72
C GLY A 64 36.70 3.53 5.88
N GLN A 65 37.40 4.67 5.82
CA GLN A 65 36.82 5.99 5.94
C GLN A 65 36.04 6.38 4.66
N THR A 66 34.74 6.15 4.58
CA THR A 66 33.84 7.03 3.81
C THR A 66 33.43 8.20 4.71
N THR A 67 33.50 9.52 4.43
CA THR A 67 33.64 10.35 3.20
C THR A 67 32.80 9.85 2.02
N ARG A 68 31.76 10.60 1.59
CA ARG A 68 30.33 10.18 1.47
C ARG A 68 29.56 10.27 2.80
N ALA A 69 30.00 11.16 3.69
CA ALA A 69 30.00 11.02 5.16
C ALA A 69 28.64 10.95 5.88
N ALA A 70 27.53 10.91 5.16
CA ALA A 70 26.21 10.85 5.77
C ALA A 70 25.25 9.88 5.06
N ARG A 71 25.53 9.36 3.86
CA ARG A 71 24.65 8.41 3.11
C ARG A 71 23.15 8.67 3.37
N ASP A 72 22.28 7.68 3.62
CA ASP A 72 20.86 7.95 3.86
C ASP A 72 20.65 8.90 5.06
N ARG A 73 21.50 8.81 6.09
CA ARG A 73 21.43 9.67 7.28
C ARG A 73 21.69 11.15 6.98
N GLY A 74 22.30 11.47 5.83
CA GLY A 74 22.61 12.82 5.38
C GLY A 74 21.54 13.46 4.54
N HIS A 75 20.55 12.69 4.12
CA HIS A 75 19.45 13.18 3.30
C HIS A 75 18.22 13.37 4.18
N ILE A 76 17.68 14.58 4.15
CA ILE A 76 16.44 14.92 4.85
C ILE A 76 15.28 14.76 3.88
N VAL A 77 14.18 14.19 4.36
CA VAL A 77 12.90 14.04 3.66
C VAL A 77 11.85 14.89 4.36
N LYS A 78 11.17 15.76 3.59
CA LYS A 78 10.03 16.54 4.06
C LYS A 78 8.75 15.76 3.84
N LEU A 79 8.20 15.22 4.92
CA LEU A 79 7.00 14.39 4.91
C LEU A 79 5.77 15.21 5.33
N LEU A 80 4.77 15.29 4.45
CA LEU A 80 3.46 15.87 4.78
C LEU A 80 2.62 14.87 5.59
N GLN A 81 2.23 15.27 6.79
CA GLN A 81 1.35 14.53 7.69
C GLN A 81 -0.14 14.79 7.39
N PRO A 82 -1.06 13.91 7.85
CA PRO A 82 -2.50 14.04 7.58
C PRO A 82 -3.13 15.33 8.14
N ASP A 83 -2.54 15.93 9.17
CA ASP A 83 -2.98 17.18 9.78
C ASP A 83 -2.48 18.44 9.02
N GLY A 84 -1.73 18.24 7.94
CA GLY A 84 -1.16 19.30 7.10
C GLY A 84 0.22 19.81 7.56
N THR A 85 0.76 19.28 8.66
CA THR A 85 2.12 19.63 9.11
C THR A 85 3.18 18.94 8.26
N VAL A 86 4.36 19.56 8.16
CA VAL A 86 5.52 18.98 7.46
C VAL A 86 6.57 18.60 8.49
N GLU A 87 6.91 17.31 8.52
CA GLU A 87 7.94 16.74 9.36
C GLU A 87 9.22 16.54 8.55
N GLU A 88 10.37 16.83 9.16
CA GLU A 88 11.68 16.57 8.56
C GLU A 88 12.31 15.32 9.20
N LEU A 89 12.56 14.31 8.38
CA LEU A 89 13.12 13.02 8.81
C LEU A 89 14.43 12.76 8.07
N THR A 90 15.35 12.01 8.68
CA THR A 90 16.44 11.42 7.90
C THR A 90 15.88 10.37 6.93
N MET A 91 16.52 10.15 5.78
CA MET A 91 16.08 9.11 4.82
C MET A 91 16.04 7.73 5.50
N VAL A 92 16.96 7.43 6.43
CA VAL A 92 16.92 6.18 7.20
C VAL A 92 15.64 6.03 8.01
N ASP A 93 15.26 7.07 8.77
CA ASP A 93 14.07 7.03 9.62
C ASP A 93 12.79 7.00 8.78
N TYR A 94 12.77 7.77 7.69
CA TYR A 94 11.68 7.77 6.72
C TYR A 94 11.50 6.38 6.08
N LEU A 95 12.58 5.78 5.58
CA LEU A 95 12.53 4.47 4.92
C LEU A 95 12.11 3.35 5.87
N PHE A 96 12.50 3.42 7.15
CA PHE A 96 11.96 2.49 8.14
C PHE A 96 10.43 2.55 8.17
N GLY A 97 9.87 3.77 8.26
CA GLY A 97 8.43 3.97 8.31
C GLY A 97 7.71 3.53 7.04
N VAL A 98 8.30 3.77 5.86
CA VAL A 98 7.75 3.29 4.59
C VAL A 98 7.77 1.76 4.52
N VAL A 99 8.92 1.12 4.76
CA VAL A 99 9.02 -0.35 4.70
C VAL A 99 8.08 -1.02 5.71
N ALA A 100 7.95 -0.46 6.91
CA ALA A 100 7.04 -0.95 7.95
C ALA A 100 5.55 -0.75 7.64
N ALA A 101 5.20 0.18 6.75
CA ALA A 101 3.84 0.44 6.31
C ALA A 101 3.48 -0.37 5.06
N GLU A 102 4.43 -0.53 4.14
CA GLU A 102 4.23 -1.12 2.81
C GLU A 102 4.33 -2.65 2.81
N MET A 103 5.25 -3.22 3.60
CA MET A 103 5.47 -4.68 3.62
C MET A 103 5.25 -5.29 5.00
N PRO A 104 4.67 -6.50 5.07
CA PRO A 104 4.68 -7.26 6.30
C PRO A 104 6.12 -7.51 6.76
N ALA A 105 6.46 -7.11 7.99
CA ALA A 105 7.82 -7.26 8.53
C ALA A 105 8.31 -8.72 8.62
N ALA A 106 7.38 -9.68 8.50
CA ALA A 106 7.69 -11.11 8.43
C ALA A 106 8.22 -11.58 7.07
N PHE A 107 8.11 -10.76 6.01
CA PHE A 107 8.63 -11.09 4.68
C PHE A 107 10.13 -11.29 4.68
N GLU A 108 10.63 -12.00 3.67
CA GLU A 108 12.06 -12.29 3.51
C GLU A 108 12.90 -11.02 3.45
N GLU A 109 14.12 -11.13 3.96
CA GLU A 109 15.01 -9.97 4.10
C GLU A 109 15.35 -9.34 2.74
N GLU A 110 15.59 -10.15 1.71
CA GLU A 110 15.87 -9.68 0.35
C GLU A 110 14.66 -8.94 -0.26
N ALA A 111 13.44 -9.30 0.12
CA ALA A 111 12.24 -8.59 -0.30
C ALA A 111 12.12 -7.22 0.42
N LEU A 112 12.45 -7.15 1.72
CA LEU A 112 12.50 -5.89 2.46
C LEU A 112 13.61 -4.96 1.93
N LYS A 113 14.77 -5.51 1.55
CA LYS A 113 15.86 -4.76 0.88
C LYS A 113 15.41 -4.19 -0.46
N ALA A 114 14.71 -4.99 -1.28
CA ALA A 114 14.17 -4.52 -2.56
C ALA A 114 13.19 -3.35 -2.36
N GLN A 115 12.32 -3.43 -1.35
CA GLN A 115 11.40 -2.35 -1.01
C GLN A 115 12.09 -1.10 -0.48
N ALA A 116 13.14 -1.23 0.34
CA ALA A 116 13.93 -0.09 0.80
C ALA A 116 14.56 0.65 -0.40
N CYS A 117 15.18 -0.07 -1.34
CA CYS A 117 15.72 0.52 -2.58
C CYS A 117 14.64 1.20 -3.44
N ALA A 118 13.48 0.56 -3.63
CA ALA A 118 12.39 1.13 -4.41
C ALA A 118 11.82 2.40 -3.75
N ALA A 119 11.58 2.37 -2.44
CA ALA A 119 11.12 3.52 -1.66
C ALA A 119 12.10 4.70 -1.71
N ARG A 120 13.40 4.41 -1.55
CA ARG A 120 14.47 5.42 -1.64
C ARG A 120 14.51 6.07 -3.02
N THR A 121 14.51 5.25 -4.07
CA THR A 121 14.55 5.74 -5.47
C THR A 121 13.33 6.61 -5.77
N TYR A 122 12.14 6.16 -5.39
CA TYR A 122 10.91 6.95 -5.54
C TYR A 122 11.02 8.31 -4.85
N THR A 123 11.51 8.33 -3.61
CA THR A 123 11.65 9.55 -2.80
C THR A 123 12.62 10.52 -3.43
N VAL A 124 13.78 10.04 -3.91
CA VAL A 124 14.77 10.89 -4.62
C VAL A 124 14.17 11.52 -5.88
N VAL A 125 13.39 10.76 -6.66
CA VAL A 125 12.69 11.31 -7.83
C VAL A 125 11.68 12.39 -7.42
N ARG A 126 10.96 12.21 -6.30
CA ARG A 126 10.03 13.21 -5.78
C ARG A 126 10.72 14.46 -5.25
N GLN A 127 11.88 14.34 -4.61
CA GLN A 127 12.68 15.48 -4.16
C GLN A 127 13.16 16.35 -5.33
N ALA A 128 13.47 15.73 -6.47
CA ALA A 128 13.86 16.44 -7.68
C ALA A 128 12.69 17.13 -8.41
N SER A 129 11.43 16.83 -8.05
CA SER A 129 10.23 17.28 -8.76
C SER A 129 9.10 17.66 -7.80
N ALA A 130 8.88 18.97 -7.61
CA ALA A 130 7.80 19.46 -6.75
C ALA A 130 6.43 18.89 -7.15
N HIS A 131 5.70 18.36 -6.17
CA HIS A 131 4.37 17.80 -6.41
C HIS A 131 3.30 18.89 -6.24
N ALA A 132 2.48 19.11 -7.27
CA ALA A 132 1.49 20.20 -7.27
C ALA A 132 0.48 20.15 -6.11
N ALA A 133 0.16 18.95 -5.60
CA ALA A 133 -0.77 18.79 -4.49
C ALA A 133 -0.16 19.19 -3.12
N HIS A 134 1.16 19.20 -2.99
CA HIS A 134 1.85 19.52 -1.74
C HIS A 134 3.24 20.15 -2.03
N PRO A 135 3.29 21.38 -2.58
CA PRO A 135 4.55 22.01 -3.00
C PRO A 135 5.53 22.28 -1.85
N GLN A 136 5.06 22.20 -0.60
CA GLN A 136 5.85 22.39 0.61
C GLN A 136 6.56 21.12 1.12
N ALA A 137 6.26 19.94 0.55
CA ALA A 137 6.76 18.65 1.01
C ALA A 137 7.22 17.79 -0.16
N ASP A 138 8.22 16.93 0.08
CA ASP A 138 8.76 16.01 -0.91
C ASP A 138 7.77 14.88 -1.18
N VAL A 139 7.18 14.35 -0.11
CA VAL A 139 6.26 13.20 -0.11
C VAL A 139 5.16 13.40 0.94
N CYS A 140 4.09 12.62 0.86
CA CYS A 140 3.02 12.59 1.87
C CYS A 140 2.72 11.16 2.33
N THR A 141 2.02 11.04 3.46
CA THR A 141 1.62 9.75 4.06
C THR A 141 0.42 9.09 3.38
N ASP A 142 -0.22 9.76 2.40
CA ASP A 142 -1.31 9.18 1.61
C ASP A 142 -0.76 8.24 0.54
N SER A 143 -0.92 6.92 0.74
CA SER A 143 -0.56 5.88 -0.23
C SER A 143 -1.25 6.00 -1.60
N GLY A 144 -2.37 6.73 -1.70
CA GLY A 144 -3.00 7.03 -2.99
C GLY A 144 -2.28 8.12 -3.78
N CYS A 145 -1.44 8.92 -3.12
CA CYS A 145 -0.67 10.01 -3.71
C CYS A 145 0.84 9.67 -3.81
N CYS A 146 1.41 9.21 -2.69
CA CYS A 146 2.83 8.91 -2.54
C CYS A 146 3.05 7.47 -2.11
N GLN A 147 3.41 7.24 -0.85
CA GLN A 147 3.73 5.94 -0.27
C GLN A 147 3.11 5.86 1.12
N ALA A 148 2.75 4.66 1.55
CA ALA A 148 2.32 4.44 2.92
C ALA A 148 3.48 4.74 3.88
N TYR A 149 3.15 5.31 5.03
CA TYR A 149 4.11 5.59 6.09
C TYR A 149 3.47 5.30 7.43
N VAL A 150 4.25 4.75 8.35
CA VAL A 150 3.86 4.56 9.74
C VAL A 150 5.02 4.95 10.64
N GLU A 151 4.72 5.66 11.72
CA GLU A 151 5.73 5.98 12.73
C GLU A 151 6.27 4.70 13.37
N ARG A 152 7.57 4.68 13.70
CA ARG A 152 8.23 3.51 14.29
C ARG A 152 7.51 3.01 15.54
N GLN A 153 7.15 3.90 16.46
CA GLN A 153 6.47 3.51 17.70
C GLN A 153 5.11 2.86 17.44
N ALA A 154 4.36 3.37 16.47
CA ALA A 154 3.07 2.80 16.08
C ALA A 154 3.24 1.42 15.44
N ALA A 155 4.26 1.23 14.61
CA ALA A 155 4.60 -0.07 14.03
C ALA A 155 5.01 -1.09 15.10
N GLU A 156 5.86 -0.71 16.04
CA GLU A 156 6.32 -1.55 17.15
C GLU A 156 5.16 -1.95 18.08
N THR A 157 4.27 -1.01 18.40
CA THR A 157 3.06 -1.28 19.18
C THR A 157 2.19 -2.33 18.49
N ARG A 158 2.01 -2.22 17.17
CA ARG A 158 1.24 -3.19 16.36
C ARG A 158 1.89 -4.58 16.33
N TRP A 159 3.22 -4.66 16.38
CA TRP A 159 3.95 -5.94 16.35
C TRP A 159 4.05 -6.63 17.71
N GLY A 160 3.82 -5.90 18.81
CA GLY A 160 3.79 -6.47 20.16
C GLY A 160 5.09 -7.19 20.52
N ILE A 161 5.01 -8.47 20.89
CA ILE A 161 6.18 -9.27 21.31
C ILE A 161 7.24 -9.41 20.22
N SER A 162 6.86 -9.28 18.94
CA SER A 162 7.79 -9.36 17.81
C SER A 162 8.46 -8.03 17.47
N ALA A 163 8.13 -6.93 18.17
CA ALA A 163 8.61 -5.59 17.85
C ALA A 163 10.14 -5.52 17.71
N GLY A 164 10.89 -6.05 18.68
CA GLY A 164 12.36 -6.04 18.62
C GLY A 164 12.92 -6.79 17.41
N THR A 165 12.33 -7.93 17.04
CA THR A 165 12.78 -8.73 15.89
C THR A 165 12.48 -8.02 14.57
N TYR A 166 11.25 -7.50 14.41
CA TYR A 166 10.82 -6.84 13.19
C TYR A 166 11.49 -5.48 12.99
N SER A 167 11.66 -4.69 14.06
CA SER A 167 12.41 -3.43 14.00
C SER A 167 13.86 -3.66 13.60
N ALA A 168 14.52 -4.69 14.14
CA ALA A 168 15.88 -5.03 13.77
C ALA A 168 15.98 -5.46 12.29
N LYS A 169 15.06 -6.32 11.83
CA LYS A 169 15.05 -6.82 10.45
C LYS A 169 14.87 -5.69 9.43
N ILE A 170 13.92 -4.78 9.66
CA ILE A 170 13.71 -3.62 8.76
C ILE A 170 14.89 -2.67 8.80
N SER A 171 15.43 -2.38 9.99
CA SER A 171 16.60 -1.50 10.13
C SER A 171 17.82 -2.07 9.39
N GLN A 172 18.02 -3.39 9.46
CA GLN A 172 19.09 -4.07 8.74
C GLN A 172 18.89 -4.00 7.21
N ALA A 173 17.66 -4.23 6.72
CA ALA A 173 17.36 -4.12 5.29
C ALA A 173 17.61 -2.71 4.72
N VAL A 174 17.28 -1.67 5.49
CA VAL A 174 17.59 -0.28 5.13
C VAL A 174 19.10 -0.04 5.14
N ALA A 175 19.81 -0.50 6.18
CA ALA A 175 21.26 -0.32 6.30
C ALA A 175 22.06 -1.07 5.23
N ASP A 176 21.66 -2.30 4.89
CA ASP A 176 22.32 -3.12 3.86
C ASP A 176 22.13 -2.57 2.44
N THR A 177 21.16 -1.67 2.26
CA THR A 177 20.86 -1.01 0.99
C THR A 177 21.20 0.48 1.01
N ASP A 178 21.98 0.93 1.98
CA ASP A 178 22.29 2.34 2.22
C ASP A 178 22.86 3.02 0.97
N GLY A 179 22.10 3.98 0.44
CA GLY A 179 22.41 4.72 -0.79
C GLY A 179 22.25 4.00 -2.10
N LEU A 180 21.72 2.78 -2.09
CA LEU A 180 21.38 2.06 -3.31
C LEU A 180 19.98 2.42 -3.79
N GLY A 181 19.86 2.62 -5.09
CA GLY A 181 18.58 2.81 -5.77
C GLY A 181 18.58 2.16 -7.14
N ILE A 182 17.52 2.42 -7.89
CA ILE A 182 17.25 1.77 -9.17
C ILE A 182 17.43 2.81 -10.28
N LEU A 183 18.39 2.57 -11.17
CA LEU A 183 18.76 3.47 -12.25
C LEU A 183 18.43 2.84 -13.60
N TYR A 184 17.94 3.65 -14.53
CA TYR A 184 17.83 3.30 -15.94
C TYR A 184 18.61 4.33 -16.74
N GLN A 185 19.58 3.89 -17.55
CA GLN A 185 20.49 4.78 -18.28
C GLN A 185 21.18 5.82 -17.38
N GLY A 186 21.54 5.42 -16.15
CA GLY A 186 22.20 6.28 -15.17
C GLY A 186 21.29 7.26 -14.42
N ALA A 187 19.99 7.32 -14.72
CA ALA A 187 19.03 8.19 -14.03
C ALA A 187 18.11 7.39 -13.09
N PRO A 188 17.75 7.92 -11.90
CA PRO A 188 16.79 7.30 -11.00
C PRO A 188 15.43 7.10 -11.67
N ILE A 189 14.86 5.90 -11.52
CA ILE A 189 13.57 5.57 -12.13
C ILE A 189 12.39 5.96 -11.25
N GLN A 190 11.21 6.08 -11.87
CA GLN A 190 9.96 6.05 -11.12
C GLN A 190 9.67 4.63 -10.59
N ALA A 191 10.23 4.30 -9.43
CA ALA A 191 10.17 2.98 -8.80
C ALA A 191 8.82 2.73 -8.10
N VAL A 192 7.77 2.52 -8.90
CA VAL A 192 6.45 2.16 -8.38
C VAL A 192 6.35 0.68 -7.99
N PHE A 193 5.55 0.40 -6.98
CA PHE A 193 5.32 -0.96 -6.48
C PHE A 193 3.90 -1.10 -5.96
N PHE A 194 3.44 -2.33 -5.82
CA PHE A 194 2.08 -2.66 -5.42
C PHE A 194 2.04 -4.01 -4.69
N SER A 195 0.88 -4.34 -4.11
CA SER A 195 0.78 -5.50 -3.22
C SER A 195 0.95 -6.84 -3.95
N SER A 196 0.10 -7.16 -4.91
CA SER A 196 0.15 -8.46 -5.60
C SER A 196 -0.40 -8.42 -7.02
N ALA A 197 0.23 -9.17 -7.89
CA ALA A 197 -0.06 -9.27 -9.31
C ALA A 197 -0.93 -10.49 -9.63
N PRO A 198 -1.81 -10.42 -10.64
CA PRO A 198 -2.58 -11.56 -11.14
C PRO A 198 -1.72 -12.48 -12.02
N GLY A 199 -0.55 -12.90 -11.52
CA GLY A 199 0.44 -13.74 -12.20
C GLY A 199 1.42 -12.97 -13.10
N GLN A 200 1.08 -11.74 -13.52
CA GLN A 200 1.97 -10.85 -14.27
C GLN A 200 1.72 -9.38 -13.90
N THR A 201 2.75 -8.55 -14.01
CA THR A 201 2.64 -7.09 -13.88
C THR A 201 2.05 -6.49 -15.16
N ALA A 202 1.60 -5.24 -15.09
CA ALA A 202 1.06 -4.48 -16.21
C ALA A 202 2.12 -3.51 -16.77
N ASP A 203 2.11 -3.30 -18.09
CA ASP A 203 2.86 -2.23 -18.71
C ASP A 203 2.36 -0.85 -18.25
N ALA A 204 3.27 0.09 -18.01
CA ALA A 204 2.89 1.46 -17.65
C ALA A 204 1.97 2.12 -18.70
N VAL A 205 2.17 1.84 -20.00
CA VAL A 205 1.32 2.39 -21.06
C VAL A 205 -0.13 1.91 -20.95
N ALA A 206 -0.34 0.67 -20.51
CA ALA A 206 -1.68 0.10 -20.37
C ALA A 206 -2.45 0.72 -19.20
N VAL A 207 -1.74 1.23 -18.18
CA VAL A 207 -2.33 1.78 -16.95
C VAL A 207 -2.37 3.31 -16.96
N TRP A 208 -1.36 3.96 -17.54
CA TRP A 208 -1.15 5.42 -17.48
C TRP A 208 -1.02 6.09 -18.85
N GLY A 209 -1.08 5.35 -19.95
CA GLY A 209 -1.08 5.89 -21.32
C GLY A 209 0.29 6.33 -21.85
N SER A 210 1.32 6.37 -21.01
CA SER A 210 2.69 6.74 -21.39
C SER A 210 3.60 5.52 -21.40
N GLN A 211 4.38 5.35 -22.47
CA GLN A 211 5.43 4.34 -22.50
C GLN A 211 6.54 4.69 -21.52
N VAL A 212 6.91 3.71 -20.68
CA VAL A 212 8.06 3.79 -19.78
C VAL A 212 8.87 2.51 -20.01
N ASP A 213 10.13 2.66 -20.39
CA ASP A 213 10.93 1.54 -20.92
C ASP A 213 11.28 0.48 -19.87
N TYR A 214 11.39 0.88 -18.61
CA TYR A 214 11.67 0.00 -17.48
C TYR A 214 10.42 -0.51 -16.75
N LEU A 215 9.20 -0.06 -17.11
CA LEU A 215 7.94 -0.54 -16.52
C LEU A 215 7.17 -1.39 -17.53
N LYS A 216 7.71 -2.59 -17.77
CA LYS A 216 7.13 -3.59 -18.66
C LYS A 216 6.40 -4.68 -17.89
N SER A 217 5.48 -5.35 -18.56
CA SER A 217 4.85 -6.56 -18.05
C SER A 217 5.90 -7.67 -17.90
N VAL A 218 5.99 -8.24 -16.70
CA VAL A 218 6.82 -9.41 -16.37
C VAL A 218 6.00 -10.41 -15.54
N SER A 219 6.38 -11.69 -15.55
CA SER A 219 5.72 -12.68 -14.69
C SER A 219 6.03 -12.45 -13.22
N SER A 220 5.08 -12.78 -12.35
CA SER A 220 5.15 -12.56 -10.91
C SER A 220 4.72 -13.87 -10.21
N PRO A 221 5.58 -14.48 -9.38
CA PRO A 221 5.42 -15.88 -8.96
C PRO A 221 4.43 -16.10 -7.81
N GLU A 222 3.86 -15.04 -7.22
CA GLU A 222 2.88 -15.15 -6.14
C GLU A 222 1.53 -15.73 -6.61
N GLY A 223 0.79 -16.31 -5.67
CA GLY A 223 -0.51 -16.94 -5.94
C GLY A 223 -1.50 -16.86 -4.78
N ASP A 224 -2.27 -17.94 -4.60
CA ASP A 224 -3.40 -18.00 -3.66
C ASP A 224 -2.97 -17.97 -2.17
N GLU A 225 -1.67 -18.05 -1.88
CA GLU A 225 -1.11 -17.80 -0.54
C GLU A 225 -1.17 -16.33 -0.13
N VAL A 226 -1.35 -15.40 -1.09
CA VAL A 226 -1.53 -13.99 -0.79
C VAL A 226 -2.90 -13.77 -0.11
N PRO A 227 -2.96 -13.10 1.06
CA PRO A 227 -4.22 -12.78 1.71
C PRO A 227 -5.16 -11.99 0.81
N ASN A 228 -6.38 -12.49 0.63
CA ASN A 228 -7.37 -11.93 -0.29
C ASN A 228 -6.85 -11.79 -1.74
N TYR A 229 -6.02 -12.73 -2.19
CA TYR A 229 -5.56 -12.79 -3.59
C TYR A 229 -6.73 -12.82 -4.55
N ARG A 230 -7.75 -13.60 -4.22
CA ARG A 230 -9.05 -13.60 -4.88
C ARG A 230 -10.07 -12.97 -3.95
N SER A 231 -10.80 -12.00 -4.45
CA SER A 231 -11.84 -11.30 -3.69
C SER A 231 -13.08 -11.07 -4.55
N GLN A 232 -14.21 -10.83 -3.90
CA GLN A 232 -15.44 -10.44 -4.58
C GLN A 232 -16.00 -9.13 -4.05
N VAL A 233 -16.58 -8.34 -4.95
CA VAL A 233 -17.45 -7.21 -4.61
C VAL A 233 -18.80 -7.47 -5.27
N VAL A 234 -19.85 -7.48 -4.46
CA VAL A 234 -21.23 -7.70 -4.92
C VAL A 234 -21.97 -6.38 -4.81
N LEU A 235 -22.56 -5.93 -5.92
CA LEU A 235 -23.29 -4.68 -6.01
C LEU A 235 -24.67 -4.92 -6.64
N THR A 236 -25.68 -4.31 -6.05
CA THR A 236 -27.01 -4.25 -6.67
C THR A 236 -26.98 -3.42 -7.95
N ALA A 237 -27.99 -3.61 -8.81
CA ALA A 237 -28.15 -2.77 -9.99
C ALA A 237 -28.27 -1.27 -9.64
N GLU A 238 -28.96 -0.92 -8.55
CA GLU A 238 -29.09 0.49 -8.17
C GLU A 238 -27.76 1.09 -7.70
N GLU A 239 -26.92 0.34 -6.98
CA GLU A 239 -25.59 0.81 -6.59
C GLU A 239 -24.67 1.04 -7.80
N VAL A 240 -24.67 0.11 -8.77
CA VAL A 240 -23.92 0.29 -10.01
C VAL A 240 -24.42 1.51 -10.76
N ARG A 241 -25.74 1.63 -10.96
CA ARG A 241 -26.35 2.77 -11.65
C ARG A 241 -25.99 4.09 -10.99
N SER A 242 -26.21 4.20 -9.67
CA SER A 242 -25.97 5.43 -8.92
C SER A 242 -24.51 5.88 -9.03
N ARG A 243 -23.54 4.96 -8.83
CA ARG A 243 -22.12 5.30 -8.92
C ARG A 243 -21.70 5.67 -10.34
N VAL A 244 -22.11 4.90 -11.35
CA VAL A 244 -21.76 5.18 -12.74
C VAL A 244 -22.35 6.51 -13.20
N LEU A 245 -23.62 6.79 -12.95
CA LEU A 245 -24.25 8.04 -13.40
C LEU A 245 -23.72 9.26 -12.64
N ALA A 246 -23.28 9.10 -11.38
CA ALA A 246 -22.63 10.16 -10.63
C ALA A 246 -21.26 10.54 -11.24
N ALA A 247 -20.46 9.56 -11.67
CA ALA A 247 -19.13 9.78 -12.24
C ALA A 247 -19.15 10.04 -13.76
N TYR A 248 -20.11 9.45 -14.46
CA TYR A 248 -20.24 9.45 -15.92
C TYR A 248 -21.70 9.66 -16.33
N PRO A 249 -22.22 10.91 -16.24
CA PRO A 249 -23.63 11.23 -16.53
C PRO A 249 -24.10 10.90 -17.96
N GLY A 250 -23.16 10.65 -18.89
CA GLY A 250 -23.45 10.24 -20.27
C GLY A 250 -23.67 8.75 -20.48
N ALA A 251 -23.56 7.91 -19.43
CA ALA A 251 -23.87 6.49 -19.51
C ALA A 251 -25.38 6.24 -19.53
N ASP A 252 -25.83 5.25 -20.30
CA ASP A 252 -27.20 4.75 -20.32
C ASP A 252 -27.31 3.41 -19.59
N LEU A 253 -27.93 3.43 -18.41
CA LEU A 253 -28.21 2.27 -17.57
C LEU A 253 -29.72 2.14 -17.31
N SER A 254 -30.55 2.58 -18.25
CA SER A 254 -32.02 2.53 -18.16
C SER A 254 -32.60 1.16 -18.51
N GLY A 255 -31.89 0.38 -19.34
CA GLY A 255 -32.27 -0.97 -19.77
C GLY A 255 -31.98 -2.07 -18.75
N ASP A 256 -32.10 -3.32 -19.21
CA ASP A 256 -31.84 -4.53 -18.41
C ASP A 256 -30.39 -4.55 -17.87
N PRO A 257 -30.17 -4.74 -16.55
CA PRO A 257 -28.83 -4.81 -15.95
C PRO A 257 -27.88 -5.81 -16.60
N SER A 258 -28.40 -6.93 -17.12
CA SER A 258 -27.57 -7.93 -17.80
C SER A 258 -26.79 -7.39 -19.00
N GLY A 259 -27.25 -6.29 -19.61
CA GLY A 259 -26.61 -5.63 -20.75
C GLY A 259 -25.74 -4.41 -20.39
N TRP A 260 -25.60 -4.06 -19.11
CA TRP A 260 -24.91 -2.82 -18.72
C TRP A 260 -23.40 -2.89 -18.92
N PHE A 261 -22.78 -4.07 -18.77
CA PHE A 261 -21.35 -4.27 -19.00
C PHE A 261 -21.12 -5.03 -20.30
N GLY A 262 -20.27 -4.48 -21.16
CA GLY A 262 -19.83 -5.14 -22.39
C GLY A 262 -18.63 -6.07 -22.14
N THR A 263 -18.13 -6.66 -23.22
CA THR A 263 -16.92 -7.50 -23.18
C THR A 263 -15.69 -6.64 -22.89
N PRO A 264 -14.90 -6.94 -21.84
CA PRO A 264 -13.66 -6.22 -21.57
C PRO A 264 -12.56 -6.61 -22.56
N ALA A 265 -11.71 -5.64 -22.89
CA ALA A 265 -10.37 -5.91 -23.39
C ALA A 265 -9.41 -6.01 -22.20
N SER A 266 -8.44 -6.94 -22.28
CA SER A 266 -7.49 -7.21 -21.21
C SER A 266 -6.08 -7.43 -21.74
N SER A 267 -5.08 -7.06 -20.94
CA SER A 267 -3.66 -7.34 -21.16
C SER A 267 -3.00 -7.69 -19.83
N GLY A 268 -2.13 -8.69 -19.79
CA GLY A 268 -1.45 -9.11 -18.54
C GLY A 268 -2.42 -9.51 -17.41
N GLY A 269 -3.63 -9.99 -17.75
CA GLY A 269 -4.67 -10.34 -16.77
C GLY A 269 -5.50 -9.15 -16.24
N ALA A 270 -5.14 -7.90 -16.56
CA ALA A 270 -5.88 -6.71 -16.16
C ALA A 270 -6.80 -6.20 -17.29
N VAL A 271 -7.96 -5.67 -16.93
CA VAL A 271 -8.89 -5.00 -17.86
C VAL A 271 -8.29 -3.66 -18.29
N THR A 272 -8.04 -3.49 -19.58
CA THR A 272 -7.56 -2.22 -20.15
C THR A 272 -8.72 -1.30 -20.51
N SER A 273 -9.83 -1.86 -20.99
CA SER A 273 -11.07 -1.11 -21.27
C SER A 273 -12.30 -2.02 -21.20
N ILE A 274 -13.43 -1.48 -20.77
CA ILE A 274 -14.72 -2.16 -20.72
C ILE A 274 -15.87 -1.18 -21.04
N PRO A 275 -16.81 -1.53 -21.92
CA PRO A 275 -18.03 -0.76 -22.12
C PRO A 275 -18.94 -0.85 -20.88
N VAL A 276 -19.46 0.29 -20.41
CA VAL A 276 -20.43 0.38 -19.32
C VAL A 276 -21.52 1.36 -19.71
N GLY A 277 -22.74 0.89 -19.98
CA GLY A 277 -23.86 1.75 -20.38
C GLY A 277 -23.55 2.64 -21.59
N GLY A 278 -22.84 2.11 -22.60
CA GLY A 278 -22.50 2.86 -23.81
C GLY A 278 -21.29 3.80 -23.71
N VAL A 279 -20.74 4.06 -22.51
CA VAL A 279 -19.42 4.70 -22.36
C VAL A 279 -18.32 3.65 -22.22
N THR A 280 -17.08 3.99 -22.56
CA THR A 280 -15.92 3.10 -22.36
C THR A 280 -15.12 3.57 -21.18
N LEU A 281 -14.92 2.68 -20.20
CA LEU A 281 -14.11 2.93 -19.01
C LEU A 281 -12.85 2.07 -19.03
N THR A 282 -11.76 2.57 -18.46
CA THR A 282 -10.56 1.76 -18.16
C THR A 282 -10.80 0.86 -16.95
N GLY A 283 -10.03 -0.24 -16.83
CA GLY A 283 -10.11 -1.08 -15.62
C GLY A 283 -9.77 -0.31 -14.34
N SER A 284 -8.85 0.65 -14.41
CA SER A 284 -8.52 1.56 -13.29
C SER A 284 -9.71 2.43 -12.88
N GLN A 285 -10.48 2.96 -13.83
CA GLN A 285 -11.69 3.72 -13.53
C GLN A 285 -12.75 2.85 -12.85
N VAL A 286 -12.97 1.63 -13.33
CA VAL A 286 -13.91 0.67 -12.74
C VAL A 286 -13.45 0.24 -11.34
N ARG A 287 -12.15 -0.01 -11.17
CA ARG A 287 -11.54 -0.31 -9.87
C ARG A 287 -11.83 0.79 -8.86
N THR A 288 -11.58 2.04 -9.20
CA THR A 288 -11.85 3.18 -8.30
C THR A 288 -13.34 3.34 -8.03
N LEU A 289 -14.18 3.24 -9.07
CA LEU A 289 -15.63 3.45 -8.96
C LEU A 289 -16.31 2.46 -8.02
N PHE A 290 -15.85 1.20 -8.03
CA PHE A 290 -16.44 0.12 -7.24
C PHE A 290 -15.57 -0.36 -6.08
N SER A 291 -14.50 0.39 -5.77
CA SER A 291 -13.55 0.06 -4.69
C SER A 291 -12.96 -1.35 -4.82
N LEU A 292 -12.67 -1.78 -6.05
CA LEU A 292 -12.05 -3.07 -6.31
C LEU A 292 -10.57 -3.05 -5.88
N ARG A 293 -10.04 -4.22 -5.51
CA ARG A 293 -8.63 -4.36 -5.14
C ARG A 293 -7.70 -4.09 -6.32
N SER A 294 -8.03 -4.57 -7.52
CA SER A 294 -7.21 -4.40 -8.72
C SER A 294 -8.07 -4.14 -9.95
N ALA A 295 -7.42 -3.84 -11.07
CA ALA A 295 -8.05 -3.80 -12.39
C ALA A 295 -8.13 -5.19 -13.06
N ALA A 296 -7.69 -6.26 -12.39
CA ALA A 296 -7.81 -7.63 -12.87
C ALA A 296 -9.08 -8.25 -12.31
N PHE A 297 -10.19 -8.03 -13.01
CA PHE A 297 -11.50 -8.50 -12.59
C PHE A 297 -12.33 -9.07 -13.74
N THR A 298 -13.32 -9.87 -13.38
CA THR A 298 -14.48 -10.20 -14.21
C THR A 298 -15.73 -9.64 -13.55
N VAL A 299 -16.77 -9.36 -14.35
CA VAL A 299 -18.08 -8.93 -13.87
C VAL A 299 -19.14 -9.85 -14.44
N ALA A 300 -20.02 -10.37 -13.58
CA ALA A 300 -21.14 -11.22 -13.96
C ALA A 300 -22.43 -10.71 -13.32
N TRP A 301 -23.55 -10.86 -14.03
CA TRP A 301 -24.89 -10.61 -13.51
C TRP A 301 -25.55 -11.94 -13.16
N ASP A 302 -26.01 -12.11 -11.91
CA ASP A 302 -26.63 -13.36 -11.44
C ASP A 302 -28.17 -13.35 -11.51
N GLY A 303 -28.78 -12.28 -12.05
CA GLY A 303 -30.22 -12.05 -12.03
C GLY A 303 -30.67 -11.03 -10.98
N THR A 304 -29.82 -10.75 -9.99
CA THR A 304 -30.11 -9.84 -8.86
C THR A 304 -29.01 -8.81 -8.62
N SER A 305 -27.74 -9.22 -8.74
CA SER A 305 -26.56 -8.41 -8.44
C SER A 305 -25.45 -8.60 -9.48
N PHE A 306 -24.58 -7.59 -9.57
CA PHE A 306 -23.30 -7.69 -10.24
C PHE A 306 -22.25 -8.25 -9.28
N ILE A 307 -21.57 -9.31 -9.70
CA ILE A 307 -20.49 -9.97 -8.97
C ILE A 307 -19.18 -9.63 -9.68
N PHE A 308 -18.36 -8.79 -9.05
CA PHE A 308 -17.00 -8.53 -9.48
C PHE A 308 -16.05 -9.53 -8.82
N SER A 309 -15.46 -10.44 -9.60
CA SER A 309 -14.41 -11.35 -9.12
C SER A 309 -13.06 -10.77 -9.47
N VAL A 310 -12.27 -10.41 -8.46
CA VAL A 310 -11.03 -9.63 -8.56
C VAL A 310 -9.84 -10.49 -8.14
N THR A 311 -8.72 -10.38 -8.87
CA THR A 311 -7.45 -11.07 -8.55
C THR A 311 -6.33 -10.06 -8.31
N GLY A 312 -5.50 -10.28 -7.30
CA GLY A 312 -4.40 -9.39 -6.93
C GLY A 312 -4.85 -8.10 -6.23
N TYR A 313 -3.89 -7.24 -5.90
CA TYR A 313 -4.16 -5.98 -5.21
C TYR A 313 -3.18 -4.87 -5.60
N GLY A 314 -3.72 -3.73 -6.03
CA GLY A 314 -2.97 -2.54 -6.41
C GLY A 314 -3.05 -2.21 -7.91
N HIS A 315 -2.18 -1.30 -8.35
CA HIS A 315 -2.22 -0.77 -9.72
C HIS A 315 -1.52 -1.67 -10.75
N GLY A 316 -0.71 -2.65 -10.32
CA GLY A 316 -0.15 -3.67 -11.20
C GLY A 316 1.17 -3.31 -11.89
N VAL A 317 1.72 -2.11 -11.72
CA VAL A 317 2.90 -1.63 -12.47
C VAL A 317 4.14 -1.66 -11.59
N GLY A 318 5.29 -2.11 -12.13
CA GLY A 318 6.55 -2.17 -11.38
C GLY A 318 6.62 -3.39 -10.47
N MET A 319 7.13 -3.22 -9.25
CA MET A 319 7.42 -4.37 -8.35
C MET A 319 6.18 -4.85 -7.58
N SER A 320 5.88 -6.15 -7.67
CA SER A 320 4.94 -6.81 -6.77
C SER A 320 5.62 -7.14 -5.43
N GLN A 321 5.04 -6.72 -4.31
CA GLN A 321 5.57 -6.96 -2.97
C GLN A 321 5.51 -8.44 -2.58
N TYR A 322 4.38 -9.11 -2.84
CA TYR A 322 4.26 -10.55 -2.60
C TYR A 322 5.09 -11.35 -3.60
N GLY A 323 5.20 -10.89 -4.84
CA GLY A 323 6.08 -11.50 -5.84
C GLY A 323 7.56 -11.40 -5.47
N ALA A 324 8.00 -10.25 -4.98
CA ALA A 324 9.34 -10.06 -4.42
C ALA A 324 9.61 -11.03 -3.25
N ASN A 325 8.63 -11.22 -2.38
CA ASN A 325 8.74 -12.18 -1.27
C ASN A 325 8.82 -13.63 -1.75
N ALA A 326 8.04 -14.01 -2.76
CA ALA A 326 8.10 -15.34 -3.36
C ALA A 326 9.47 -15.60 -4.02
N MET A 327 9.97 -14.64 -4.81
CA MET A 327 11.32 -14.71 -5.40
C MET A 327 12.42 -14.83 -4.33
N ALA A 328 12.31 -14.08 -3.24
CA ALA A 328 13.26 -14.13 -2.13
C ALA A 328 13.26 -15.51 -1.43
N LYS A 329 12.08 -16.13 -1.25
CA LYS A 329 11.97 -17.50 -0.71
C LYS A 329 12.63 -18.54 -1.60
N GLU A 330 12.67 -18.27 -2.91
CA GLU A 330 13.34 -19.11 -3.90
C GLU A 330 14.85 -18.80 -4.04
N GLY A 331 15.37 -17.87 -3.22
CA GLY A 331 16.79 -17.55 -3.13
C GLY A 331 17.26 -16.39 -4.01
N SER A 332 16.34 -15.64 -4.62
CA SER A 332 16.69 -14.42 -5.37
C SER A 332 17.19 -13.34 -4.42
N SER A 333 18.27 -12.64 -4.80
CA SER A 333 18.72 -11.45 -4.07
C SER A 333 17.81 -10.25 -4.36
N PHE A 334 17.90 -9.19 -3.54
CA PHE A 334 17.17 -7.95 -3.80
C PHE A 334 17.52 -7.33 -5.16
N ARG A 335 18.73 -7.56 -5.67
CA ARG A 335 19.17 -7.09 -6.99
C ARG A 335 18.48 -7.85 -8.11
N ASP A 336 18.37 -9.17 -7.97
CA ASP A 336 17.65 -10.01 -8.93
C ASP A 336 16.17 -9.64 -8.96
N ILE A 337 15.55 -9.44 -7.78
CA ILE A 337 14.17 -9.00 -7.64
C ILE A 337 13.95 -7.65 -8.35
N LEU A 338 14.77 -6.64 -8.05
CA LEU A 338 14.60 -5.31 -8.62
C LEU A 338 14.81 -5.30 -10.14
N THR A 339 15.86 -5.95 -10.63
CA THR A 339 16.15 -5.98 -12.08
C THR A 339 15.18 -6.86 -12.87
N TRP A 340 14.47 -7.78 -12.20
CA TRP A 340 13.35 -8.51 -12.77
C TRP A 340 12.14 -7.60 -13.02
N TYR A 341 11.69 -6.87 -12.00
CA TYR A 341 10.49 -6.01 -12.09
C TYR A 341 10.73 -4.70 -12.85
N TYR A 342 11.96 -4.19 -12.87
CA TYR A 342 12.32 -2.96 -13.56
C TYR A 342 13.24 -3.28 -14.75
N THR A 343 12.63 -3.57 -15.90
CA THR A 343 13.33 -4.14 -17.07
C THR A 343 14.46 -3.25 -17.56
N GLY A 344 15.68 -3.81 -17.63
CA GLY A 344 16.87 -3.09 -18.11
C GLY A 344 17.40 -2.04 -17.14
N ALA A 345 16.81 -1.91 -15.95
CA ALA A 345 17.36 -1.09 -14.88
C ALA A 345 18.52 -1.81 -14.19
N GLN A 346 19.29 -1.04 -13.42
CA GLN A 346 20.39 -1.50 -12.60
C GLN A 346 20.20 -0.99 -11.17
N VAL A 347 20.75 -1.73 -10.21
CA VAL A 347 20.79 -1.27 -8.83
C VAL A 347 22.19 -0.70 -8.58
N ASP A 348 22.27 0.60 -8.36
CA ASP A 348 23.54 1.29 -8.17
C ASP A 348 23.41 2.43 -7.15
N ASP A 349 24.53 3.10 -6.89
CA ASP A 349 24.64 4.24 -6.00
C ASP A 349 23.84 5.44 -6.53
N LEU A 350 22.87 5.92 -5.75
CA LEU A 350 22.09 7.11 -6.10
C LEU A 350 22.88 8.41 -5.99
N TRP A 351 24.02 8.40 -5.29
CA TRP A 351 24.78 9.61 -4.97
C TRP A 351 26.23 9.53 -5.45
N ALA A 352 26.49 8.78 -6.53
CA ALA A 352 27.79 8.74 -7.17
C ALA A 352 28.19 10.13 -7.71
N GLU A 353 29.47 10.52 -7.60
CA GLU A 353 29.99 11.76 -8.16
C GLU A 353 30.08 11.68 -9.69
N SER A 354 29.72 12.76 -10.37
CA SER A 354 29.88 12.96 -11.82
C SER A 354 31.25 13.48 -12.21
#